data_AF-G7YGS6-F1
#
_entry.id   AF-G7YGS6-F1
#
_cell.length_a   1.000
_cell.length_b   1.000
_cell.length_c   1.000
_cell.angle_alpha   90.00
_cell.angle_beta   90.00
_cell.angle_gamma   90.00
#
_symmetry.space_group_name_H-M   'P 1'
#
loop_
_entity.id
_entity.type
_entity.pdbx_description
1 polymer ?
#
loop_
_entity_poly.entity_id
_entity_poly.type
_entity_poly.pdbx_seq_one_letter_code
_entity_poly.pdbx_strand_id
1 'polypeptide(L)'
;MSQSDPAADNTANADHEELVCTKLRSLAPECDSLKAAYDACFQEFFEKFLHGYSVDPCGQKLKAYQKCLRGALSNLGLDMTKIDSTHMNSDAALAAILDKR
;
A
#
# COMPACT_ATOMS: atom_id res chain seq x y z
N MET A 1 47.09 -7.60 35.17
CA MET A 1 46.28 -8.72 34.63
C MET A 1 45.00 -8.71 35.43
N SER A 2 43.83 -8.32 34.95
CA SER A 2 43.31 -8.23 33.58
C SER A 2 42.30 -7.07 33.51
N GLN A 3 42.20 -6.46 32.33
CA GLN A 3 41.10 -5.58 31.89
C GLN A 3 39.80 -6.43 31.83
N SER A 4 38.56 -5.95 31.84
CA SER A 4 37.97 -4.86 31.04
C SER A 4 36.47 -4.80 31.38
N ASP A 5 35.92 -3.59 31.53
CA ASP A 5 34.53 -3.27 31.17
C ASP A 5 34.60 -2.19 30.08
N PRO A 6 33.90 -2.39 28.96
CA PRO A 6 33.04 -1.32 28.48
C PRO A 6 31.67 -1.84 28.06
N ALA A 7 30.66 -1.02 28.33
CA ALA A 7 29.29 -1.22 27.93
C ALA A 7 29.18 -1.59 26.44
N ALA A 8 28.68 -2.79 26.17
CA ALA A 8 28.23 -3.18 24.84
C ALA A 8 26.84 -2.55 24.61
N ASP A 9 26.87 -1.52 23.79
CA ASP A 9 25.76 -0.91 23.08
C ASP A 9 24.90 -1.99 22.39
N ASN A 10 23.63 -2.13 22.82
CA ASN A 10 22.64 -3.01 22.19
C ASN A 10 21.88 -2.29 21.05
N THR A 11 22.56 -1.44 20.28
CA THR A 11 22.05 -0.85 19.04
C THR A 11 22.20 -1.83 17.87
N ALA A 12 21.65 -3.03 18.01
CA ALA A 12 21.56 -4.02 16.93
C ALA A 12 20.15 -4.62 16.80
N ASN A 13 19.19 -4.12 17.57
CA ASN A 13 17.79 -4.54 17.51
C ASN A 13 16.81 -3.37 17.34
N ALA A 14 17.32 -2.17 17.08
CA ALA A 14 16.52 -1.00 16.69
C ALA A 14 16.33 -0.95 15.17
N ASP A 15 17.33 -1.39 14.40
CA ASP A 15 17.33 -1.26 12.94
C ASP A 15 16.41 -2.27 12.24
N HIS A 16 16.10 -3.40 12.88
CA HIS A 16 15.10 -4.34 12.37
C HIS A 16 13.67 -3.86 12.64
N GLU A 17 13.46 -3.11 13.72
CA GLU A 17 12.19 -2.43 14.00
C GLU A 17 11.97 -1.24 13.06
N GLU A 18 13.02 -0.47 12.73
CA GLU A 18 12.91 0.66 11.82
C GLU A 18 12.60 0.22 10.38
N LEU A 19 13.20 -0.89 9.91
CA LEU A 19 12.85 -1.46 8.60
C LEU A 19 11.44 -2.07 8.57
N VAL A 20 10.99 -2.70 9.66
CA VAL A 20 9.59 -3.17 9.78
C VAL A 20 8.61 -1.99 9.89
N CYS A 21 9.07 -0.82 10.33
CA CYS A 21 8.32 0.44 10.37
C CYS A 21 8.28 1.20 9.03
N THR A 22 9.06 0.80 8.01
CA THR A 22 8.95 1.39 6.65
C THR A 22 7.69 0.95 5.89
N LYS A 23 6.94 -0.03 6.40
CA LYS A 23 5.62 -0.39 5.86
C LYS A 23 4.64 0.75 6.12
N LEU A 24 4.36 1.54 5.08
CA LEU A 24 3.46 2.68 5.16
C LEU A 24 2.09 2.25 5.72
N ARG A 25 1.66 2.89 6.81
CA ARG A 25 0.34 2.66 7.41
C ARG A 25 -0.77 3.16 6.49
N SER A 26 -1.97 2.65 6.69
CA SER A 26 -3.17 3.14 6.03
C SER A 26 -3.46 4.58 6.46
N LEU A 27 -4.14 5.34 5.60
CA LEU A 27 -4.68 6.66 5.93
C LEU A 27 -5.69 6.60 7.09
N ALA A 28 -6.28 5.42 7.29
CA ALA A 28 -7.20 5.08 8.35
C ALA A 28 -6.58 3.93 9.18
N PRO A 29 -6.09 4.17 10.41
CA PRO A 29 -5.39 3.17 11.22
C PRO A 29 -6.20 1.90 11.48
N GLU A 30 -7.52 2.01 11.55
CA GLU A 30 -8.45 0.88 11.69
C GLU A 30 -8.39 -0.10 10.49
N CYS A 31 -7.84 0.34 9.35
CA CYS A 31 -7.68 -0.47 8.15
C CYS A 31 -6.26 -1.07 8.00
N ASP A 32 -5.35 -0.86 8.96
CA ASP A 32 -3.95 -1.28 8.84
C ASP A 32 -3.76 -2.78 8.68
N SER A 33 -4.52 -3.60 9.42
CA SER A 33 -4.42 -5.06 9.32
C SER A 33 -4.87 -5.57 7.95
N LEU A 34 -5.93 -4.97 7.40
CA LEU A 34 -6.43 -5.26 6.05
C LEU A 34 -5.42 -4.84 4.99
N LYS A 35 -4.82 -3.66 5.15
CA LYS A 35 -3.76 -3.16 4.26
C LYS A 35 -2.54 -4.09 4.29
N ALA A 36 -2.05 -4.44 5.47
CA ALA A 36 -0.87 -5.30 5.62
C ALA A 36 -1.09 -6.66 4.94
N ALA A 37 -2.27 -7.27 5.14
CA ALA A 37 -2.63 -8.53 4.51
C ALA A 37 -2.74 -8.43 2.98
N TYR A 38 -3.30 -7.35 2.46
CA TYR A 38 -3.37 -7.10 1.02
C TYR A 38 -1.97 -6.86 0.43
N ASP A 39 -1.18 -5.96 1.02
CA ASP A 39 0.14 -5.59 0.51
C ASP A 39 1.09 -6.80 0.48
N ALA A 40 1.06 -7.67 1.49
CA ALA A 40 1.86 -8.89 1.51
C ALA A 40 1.49 -9.83 0.36
N CYS A 41 0.19 -10.05 0.15
CA CYS A 41 -0.31 -10.84 -0.98
C CYS A 41 0.12 -10.22 -2.32
N PHE A 42 -0.05 -8.91 -2.47
CA PHE A 42 0.26 -8.20 -3.70
C PHE A 42 1.75 -8.29 -4.03
N GLN A 43 2.65 -8.14 -3.04
CA GLN A 43 4.10 -8.24 -3.25
C GLN A 43 4.49 -9.62 -3.82
N GLU A 44 3.94 -10.71 -3.27
CA GLU A 44 4.18 -12.07 -3.78
C GLU A 44 3.55 -12.33 -5.15
N PHE A 45 2.36 -11.75 -5.40
CA PHE A 45 1.66 -11.92 -6.67
C PHE A 45 2.30 -11.10 -7.79
N PHE A 46 2.79 -9.89 -7.50
CA PHE A 46 3.27 -8.95 -8.50
C PHE A 46 4.46 -9.51 -9.29
N GLU A 47 5.37 -10.23 -8.64
CA GLU A 47 6.47 -10.91 -9.32
C GLU A 47 5.96 -11.95 -10.33
N LYS A 48 4.96 -12.75 -9.96
CA LYS A 48 4.35 -13.76 -10.85
C LYS A 48 3.60 -13.09 -12.00
N PHE A 49 2.95 -11.97 -11.72
CA PHE A 49 2.27 -11.16 -12.72
C PHE A 49 3.24 -10.67 -13.80
N LEU A 50 4.43 -10.19 -13.43
CA LEU A 50 5.48 -9.80 -14.38
C LEU A 50 5.93 -10.96 -15.28
N HIS A 51 5.79 -12.22 -14.84
CA HIS A 51 6.10 -13.42 -15.62
C HIS A 51 4.89 -13.98 -16.41
N GLY A 52 3.79 -13.22 -16.50
CA GLY A 52 2.62 -13.59 -17.30
C GLY A 52 1.52 -14.34 -16.55
N TYR A 53 1.61 -14.48 -15.23
CA TYR A 53 0.52 -15.04 -14.43
C TYR A 53 -0.60 -14.00 -14.22
N SER A 54 -1.80 -14.28 -14.71
CA SER A 54 -2.90 -13.29 -14.74
C SER A 54 -3.96 -13.46 -13.65
N VAL A 55 -3.96 -14.57 -12.92
CA VAL A 55 -5.00 -14.86 -11.92
C VAL A 55 -4.66 -14.16 -10.61
N ASP A 56 -5.41 -13.12 -10.26
CA ASP A 56 -5.21 -12.36 -9.02
C ASP A 56 -5.72 -13.13 -7.77
N PRO A 57 -4.83 -13.55 -6.86
CA PRO A 57 -5.22 -14.21 -5.60
C PRO A 57 -5.59 -13.20 -4.49
N CYS A 58 -5.33 -11.91 -4.69
CA CYS A 58 -5.43 -10.86 -3.68
C CYS A 58 -6.74 -10.08 -3.74
N GLY A 59 -7.55 -10.25 -4.78
CA GLY A 59 -8.77 -9.47 -5.01
C GLY A 59 -9.76 -9.41 -3.84
N GLN A 60 -9.93 -10.50 -3.08
CA GLN A 60 -10.79 -10.47 -1.89
C GLN A 60 -10.20 -9.61 -0.75
N LYS A 61 -8.87 -9.66 -0.55
CA LYS A 61 -8.16 -8.85 0.45
C LYS A 61 -8.22 -7.37 0.05
N LEU A 62 -8.02 -7.08 -1.23
CA LEU A 62 -8.16 -5.73 -1.78
C LEU A 62 -9.55 -5.17 -1.52
N LYS A 63 -10.60 -5.94 -1.83
CA LYS A 63 -11.99 -5.53 -1.64
C LYS A 63 -12.29 -5.23 -0.16
N ALA A 64 -11.78 -6.05 0.75
CA ALA A 64 -11.95 -5.81 2.18
C ALA A 64 -11.26 -4.51 2.64
N TYR A 65 -10.01 -4.29 2.21
CA TYR A 65 -9.27 -3.07 2.50
C TYR A 65 -9.96 -1.82 1.91
N GLN A 66 -10.34 -1.85 0.63
CA GLN A 66 -11.06 -0.75 -0.03
C GLN A 66 -12.36 -0.41 0.69
N LYS A 67 -13.14 -1.41 1.11
CA LYS A 67 -14.38 -1.18 1.86
C LYS A 67 -14.12 -0.44 3.17
N CYS A 68 -13.11 -0.86 3.92
CA CYS A 68 -12.72 -0.19 5.17
C CYS A 68 -12.30 1.26 4.91
N LEU A 69 -11.38 1.45 3.96
CA LEU A 69 -10.80 2.76 3.66
C LEU A 69 -11.86 3.75 3.16
N ARG A 70 -12.77 3.31 2.28
CA ARG A 70 -13.85 4.18 1.77
C ARG A 70 -14.83 4.58 2.87
N GLY A 71 -15.11 3.68 3.82
CA GLY A 71 -15.91 4.01 5.00
C GLY A 71 -15.25 5.11 5.83
N ALA A 72 -13.95 4.95 6.13
CA ALA A 72 -13.19 5.94 6.88
C ALA A 72 -13.13 7.30 6.18
N LEU A 73 -12.77 7.33 4.88
CA LEU A 73 -12.68 8.56 4.11
C LEU A 73 -14.05 9.26 3.97
N SER A 74 -15.13 8.50 3.80
CA SER A 74 -16.48 9.05 3.77
C SER A 74 -16.86 9.70 5.09
N ASN A 75 -16.45 9.12 6.23
CA ASN A 75 -16.69 9.70 7.56
C ASN A 75 -15.90 11.00 7.78
N LEU A 76 -14.76 11.16 7.09
CA LEU A 76 -13.97 12.40 7.06
C LEU A 76 -14.56 13.48 6.13
N GLY A 77 -15.70 13.20 5.47
CA GLY A 77 -16.37 14.16 4.59
C GLY A 77 -15.80 14.22 3.16
N LEU A 78 -14.97 13.25 2.77
CA LEU A 78 -14.48 13.16 1.40
C LEU A 78 -15.58 12.62 0.47
N ASP A 79 -15.74 13.28 -0.67
CA ASP A 79 -16.69 12.90 -1.71
C ASP A 79 -16.14 11.73 -2.55
N MET A 80 -16.69 10.54 -2.32
CA MET A 80 -16.29 9.32 -3.02
C MET A 80 -16.53 9.39 -4.53
N THR A 81 -17.53 10.17 -5.00
CA THR A 81 -17.83 10.29 -6.43
C THR A 81 -16.71 11.01 -7.18
N LYS A 82 -16.09 12.01 -6.53
CA LYS A 82 -14.92 12.70 -7.08
C LYS A 82 -13.72 11.78 -7.17
N ILE A 83 -13.48 10.99 -6.11
CA ILE A 83 -12.37 10.03 -6.07
C ILE A 83 -12.50 9.01 -7.23
N ASP A 84 -13.71 8.48 -7.45
CA ASP A 84 -13.96 7.51 -8.52
C ASP A 84 -13.88 8.14 -9.92
N SER A 85 -14.23 9.42 -10.05
CA SER A 85 -14.19 10.14 -11.34
C SER A 85 -12.78 10.45 -11.83
N THR A 86 -11.79 10.51 -10.92
CA THR A 86 -10.37 10.68 -11.26
C THR A 86 -9.75 9.37 -11.75
N HIS A 87 -10.27 8.83 -12.84
CA HIS A 87 -9.51 7.88 -13.65
C HIS A 87 -8.70 8.70 -14.65
N MET A 88 -7.37 8.66 -14.57
CA MET A 88 -6.51 9.18 -15.63
C MET A 88 -6.68 8.30 -16.85
N ASN A 89 -7.76 8.51 -17.61
CA ASN A 89 -7.89 7.96 -18.94
C ASN A 89 -7.04 8.82 -19.88
N SER A 90 -5.74 8.54 -19.89
CA SER A 90 -4.80 9.14 -20.83
C SER A 90 -5.25 8.96 -22.28
N ASP A 91 -6.01 7.91 -22.58
CA ASP A 91 -6.51 7.61 -23.92
C ASP A 91 -7.69 8.51 -24.30
N ALA A 92 -8.57 8.85 -23.36
CA ALA A 92 -9.63 9.84 -23.58
C ALA A 92 -9.06 11.25 -23.70
N ALA A 93 -8.04 11.58 -22.90
CA ALA A 93 -7.32 12.85 -23.03
C ALA A 93 -6.60 12.95 -24.38
N LEU A 94 -5.98 11.86 -24.84
CA LEU A 94 -5.32 11.79 -26.14
C LEU A 94 -6.32 11.83 -27.30
N ALA A 95 -7.44 11.11 -27.21
CA ALA A 95 -8.51 11.13 -28.21
C ALA A 95 -9.10 12.53 -28.39
N ALA A 96 -9.35 13.25 -27.29
CA ALA A 96 -9.85 14.63 -27.34
C ALA A 96 -8.85 15.63 -27.97
N ILE A 97 -7.55 15.34 -27.91
CA ILE A 97 -6.51 16.15 -28.57
C ILE A 97 -6.44 15.84 -30.07
N LEU A 98 -6.65 14.59 -30.47
CA LEU A 98 -6.59 14.16 -31.87
C LEU A 98 -7.83 14.58 -32.67
N ASP A 99 -9.01 14.62 -32.05
CA ASP A 99 -10.28 15.03 -32.70
C ASP A 99 -10.36 16.54 -33.00
N LYS A 100 -9.46 17.33 -32.41
CA LYS A 100 -9.37 18.80 -32.60
C LYS A 100 -8.47 19.23 -33.77
N ARG A 101 -7.92 18.29 -34.54
CA ARG A 101 -7.06 18.53 -35.69
C ARG A 101 -7.78 18.22 -37.00
#